data_AF-A0ABD7XNV7-F1
#
_entry.id   AF-A0ABD7XNV7-F1
#
_cell.length_a   1.000
_cell.length_b   1.000
_cell.length_c   1.000
_cell.angle_alpha   90.00
_cell.angle_beta   90.00
_cell.angle_gamma   90.00
#
_symmetry.space_group_name_H-M   'P 1'
#
loop_
_entity.id
_entity.type
_entity.pdbx_description
1 polymer ?
#
loop_
_entity_poly.entity_id
_entity_poly.type
_entity_poly.pdbx_seq_one_letter_code
_entity_poly.pdbx_strand_id
1 'polypeptide(L)'
;MEENKGLLLTEKNQPIKSIAKQDIYDLKDYLEQLSSWKDPLKLVNKFFENQAIPLNKKKIMREFHAQARVFNIFYMNFVLSMDTLEEKITKLEEKEKIKV
;
A
#
# COMPACT_ATOMS: atom_id res chain seq x y z
N MET A 1 36.59 -8.06 19.15
CA MET A 1 35.17 -7.73 19.40
C MET A 1 35.12 -6.24 19.71
N GLU A 2 35.04 -5.38 18.69
CA GLU A 2 35.09 -3.94 18.93
C GLU A 2 34.42 -3.21 17.75
N GLU A 3 33.13 -2.90 17.87
CA GLU A 3 32.42 -2.05 16.91
C GLU A 3 31.07 -1.58 17.51
N ASN A 4 31.12 -0.88 18.64
CA ASN A 4 29.95 -0.17 19.21
C ASN A 4 30.33 1.22 19.74
N LYS A 5 31.48 1.76 19.35
CA LYS A 5 31.88 3.13 19.72
C LYS A 5 31.22 4.11 18.74
N GLY A 6 30.17 4.79 19.20
CA GLY A 6 29.57 5.94 18.51
C GLY A 6 28.22 5.68 17.83
N LEU A 7 27.35 4.78 18.33
CA LEU A 7 25.96 4.65 17.85
C LEU A 7 24.97 5.02 18.96
N LEU A 8 23.89 5.71 18.59
CA LEU A 8 22.79 5.98 19.50
C LEU A 8 21.88 4.74 19.58
N LEU A 9 21.61 4.27 20.80
CA LEU A 9 20.86 3.04 21.07
C LEU A 9 19.54 3.34 21.81
N THR A 10 18.56 2.45 21.66
CA THR A 10 17.33 2.44 22.48
C THR A 10 17.59 1.84 23.87
N GLU A 11 16.61 1.93 24.78
CA GLU A 11 16.63 1.28 26.11
C GLU A 11 16.86 -0.24 26.06
N LYS A 12 16.54 -0.88 24.92
CA LYS A 12 16.76 -2.31 24.67
C LYS A 12 18.07 -2.59 23.92
N ASN A 13 19.01 -1.65 23.91
CA ASN A 13 20.30 -1.73 23.20
C ASN A 13 20.19 -1.98 21.69
N GLN A 14 19.14 -1.44 21.04
CA GLN A 14 18.98 -1.52 19.59
C GLN A 14 19.42 -0.21 18.91
N PRO A 15 20.14 -0.24 17.78
CA PRO A 15 20.55 0.99 17.09
C PRO A 15 19.38 1.80 16.54
N ILE A 16 19.43 3.12 16.71
CA ILE A 16 18.39 4.02 16.19
C ILE A 16 18.69 4.38 14.72
N LYS A 17 17.70 4.21 13.85
CA LYS A 17 17.77 4.63 12.44
C LYS A 17 17.51 6.11 12.28
N SER A 18 18.26 6.75 11.37
CA SER A 18 17.99 8.12 10.94
C SER A 18 16.89 8.10 9.87
N ILE A 19 15.64 8.25 10.29
CA ILE A 19 14.48 8.37 9.39
C ILE A 19 14.08 9.84 9.30
N ALA A 20 14.01 10.38 8.08
CA ALA A 20 13.58 11.74 7.86
C ALA A 20 12.05 11.82 7.96
N LYS A 21 11.54 12.95 8.46
CA LYS A 21 10.10 13.18 8.55
C LYS A 21 9.39 13.05 7.19
N GLN A 22 10.09 13.41 6.10
CA GLN A 22 9.58 13.26 4.73
C GLN A 22 9.32 11.80 4.37
N ASP A 23 10.16 10.86 4.82
CA ASP A 23 9.92 9.43 4.55
C ASP A 23 8.60 8.95 5.17
N ILE A 24 8.27 9.48 6.35
CA ILE A 24 7.01 9.17 7.05
C ILE A 24 5.82 9.78 6.31
N TYR A 25 5.96 10.99 5.78
CA TYR A 25 4.92 11.62 4.97
C TYR A 25 4.68 10.86 3.67
N ASP A 26 5.74 10.51 2.95
CA ASP A 26 5.63 9.71 1.73
C ASP A 26 4.88 8.40 2.00
N LEU A 27 5.24 7.65 3.05
CA LEU A 27 4.55 6.41 3.42
C LEU A 27 3.07 6.62 3.73
N LYS A 28 2.72 7.74 4.39
CA LYS A 28 1.32 8.10 4.66
C LYS A 28 0.55 8.41 3.39
N ASP A 29 1.14 9.14 2.45
CA ASP A 29 0.50 9.47 1.18
C ASP A 29 0.17 8.21 0.38
N TYR A 30 1.08 7.24 0.31
CA TYR A 30 0.77 5.96 -0.36
C TYR A 30 -0.30 5.16 0.38
N LEU A 31 -0.28 5.16 1.72
CA LEU A 31 -1.32 4.51 2.51
C LEU A 31 -2.69 5.14 2.23
N GLU A 32 -2.77 6.47 2.15
CA GLU A 32 -4.00 7.19 1.81
C GLU A 32 -4.48 6.85 0.40
N GLN A 33 -3.58 6.83 -0.58
CA GLN A 33 -3.92 6.41 -1.96
C GLN A 33 -4.49 4.98 -2.00
N LEU A 34 -3.85 4.01 -1.32
CA LEU A 34 -4.37 2.64 -1.21
C LEU A 34 -5.72 2.60 -0.49
N SER A 35 -5.90 3.43 0.55
CA SER A 35 -7.15 3.49 1.29
C SER A 35 -8.32 4.05 0.47
N SER A 36 -8.05 4.96 -0.48
CA SER A 36 -9.06 5.56 -1.35
C SER A 36 -9.75 4.53 -2.24
N TRP A 37 -9.09 3.40 -2.53
CA TRP A 37 -9.65 2.30 -3.32
C TRP A 37 -10.67 1.44 -2.57
N LYS A 38 -10.79 1.59 -1.24
CA LYS A 38 -11.72 0.77 -0.44
C LYS A 38 -13.17 0.90 -0.91
N ASP A 39 -13.65 2.11 -1.17
CA ASP A 39 -15.05 2.32 -1.54
C ASP A 39 -15.36 1.90 -3.00
N PRO A 40 -14.53 2.24 -4.01
CA PRO A 40 -14.66 1.67 -5.34
C PRO A 40 -14.69 0.14 -5.35
N LEU A 41 -13.81 -0.51 -4.59
CA LEU A 41 -13.78 -1.97 -4.50
C LEU A 41 -14.99 -2.57 -3.81
N LYS A 42 -15.56 -1.91 -2.80
CA LYS A 42 -16.85 -2.35 -2.22
C LYS A 42 -17.96 -2.34 -3.27
N LEU A 43 -17.98 -1.38 -4.18
CA LEU A 43 -18.98 -1.33 -5.26
C LEU A 43 -18.78 -2.46 -6.27
N VAL A 44 -17.54 -2.74 -6.65
CA VAL A 44 -17.17 -3.88 -7.49
C VAL A 44 -17.61 -5.19 -6.81
N ASN A 45 -17.29 -5.37 -5.54
CA ASN A 45 -17.65 -6.57 -4.78
C ASN A 45 -19.18 -6.74 -4.67
N LYS A 46 -19.91 -5.68 -4.33
CA LYS A 46 -21.38 -5.70 -4.27
C LYS A 46 -22.01 -6.08 -5.61
N PHE A 47 -21.43 -5.66 -6.74
CA PHE A 47 -21.92 -6.07 -8.05
C PHE A 47 -21.82 -7.58 -8.26
N PHE A 48 -20.67 -8.17 -7.91
CA PHE A 48 -20.46 -9.61 -8.05
C PHE A 48 -21.22 -10.46 -7.03
N GLU A 49 -21.47 -9.94 -5.84
CA GLU A 49 -22.33 -10.59 -4.82
C GLU A 49 -23.82 -10.60 -5.21
N ASN A 50 -24.25 -9.68 -6.08
CA ASN A 50 -25.66 -9.50 -6.38
C ASN A 50 -26.17 -10.54 -7.40
N GLN A 51 -26.60 -11.69 -6.90
CA GLN A 51 -27.26 -12.76 -7.67
C GLN A 51 -28.78 -12.54 -7.75
N ALA A 52 -29.22 -11.37 -8.24
CA ALA A 52 -30.65 -11.08 -8.35
C ALA A 52 -31.34 -12.01 -9.35
N ILE A 53 -32.32 -12.79 -8.87
CA ILE A 53 -33.21 -13.62 -9.70
C ILE A 53 -34.55 -12.88 -9.82
N PRO A 54 -35.10 -12.67 -11.04
CA PRO A 54 -34.61 -13.15 -12.34
C PRO A 54 -33.45 -12.30 -12.90
N LEU A 55 -32.49 -12.97 -13.54
CA LEU A 55 -31.28 -12.35 -14.06
C LEU A 55 -31.58 -11.44 -15.27
N ASN A 56 -31.31 -10.14 -15.14
CA ASN A 56 -31.31 -9.22 -16.27
C ASN A 56 -29.96 -9.25 -17.00
N LYS A 57 -29.79 -10.22 -17.91
CA LYS A 57 -28.54 -10.49 -18.65
C LYS A 57 -27.96 -9.25 -19.36
N LYS A 58 -28.78 -8.39 -19.96
CA LYS A 58 -28.33 -7.17 -20.65
C LYS A 58 -27.72 -6.16 -19.66
N LYS A 59 -28.38 -5.97 -18.51
CA LYS A 59 -27.90 -5.06 -17.45
C LYS A 59 -26.59 -5.58 -16.85
N ILE A 60 -26.55 -6.88 -16.53
CA ILE A 60 -25.36 -7.55 -15.98
C ILE A 60 -24.17 -7.40 -16.93
N MET A 61 -24.35 -7.67 -18.23
CA MET A 61 -23.26 -7.57 -19.20
C MET A 61 -22.72 -6.14 -19.32
N ARG A 62 -23.60 -5.13 -19.32
CA ARG A 62 -23.20 -3.71 -19.37
C ARG A 62 -22.43 -3.29 -18.12
N GLU A 63 -22.93 -3.64 -16.95
CA GLU A 63 -22.31 -3.30 -15.67
C GLU A 63 -21.02 -4.08 -15.45
N PHE A 64 -20.94 -5.34 -15.90
CA PHE A 64 -19.73 -6.16 -15.85
C PHE A 64 -18.55 -5.49 -16.55
N HIS A 65 -18.74 -4.94 -17.76
CA HIS A 65 -17.65 -4.24 -18.45
C HIS A 65 -17.15 -3.02 -17.67
N ALA A 66 -18.04 -2.27 -17.02
CA ALA A 66 -17.65 -1.13 -16.21
C ALA A 66 -16.89 -1.57 -14.95
N GLN A 67 -17.39 -2.58 -14.22
CA GLN A 67 -16.75 -3.09 -13.01
C GLN A 67 -15.42 -3.77 -13.31
N ALA A 68 -15.32 -4.54 -14.40
CA ALA A 68 -14.07 -5.15 -14.85
C ALA A 68 -13.01 -4.10 -15.19
N ARG A 69 -13.41 -2.98 -15.82
CA ARG A 69 -12.49 -1.86 -16.10
C ARG A 69 -12.00 -1.20 -14.82
N VAL A 70 -12.89 -0.94 -13.85
CA VAL A 70 -12.52 -0.38 -12.54
C VAL A 70 -11.56 -1.32 -11.80
N PHE A 71 -11.88 -2.61 -11.77
CA PHE A 71 -11.02 -3.62 -11.15
C PHE A 71 -9.64 -3.69 -11.82
N ASN A 72 -9.56 -3.66 -13.15
CA ASN A 72 -8.29 -3.72 -13.85
C ASN A 72 -7.41 -2.49 -13.55
N ILE A 73 -8.00 -1.29 -13.51
CA ILE A 73 -7.28 -0.07 -13.13
C ILE A 73 -6.78 -0.17 -11.69
N PHE A 74 -7.63 -0.62 -10.76
CA PHE A 74 -7.21 -0.87 -9.38
C PHE A 74 -6.04 -1.86 -9.34
N TYR A 75 -6.16 -3.01 -10.02
CA TYR A 75 -5.16 -4.07 -9.98
C TYR A 75 -3.80 -3.58 -10.47
N MET A 76 -3.75 -2.87 -11.61
CA MET A 76 -2.52 -2.30 -12.15
C MET A 76 -1.90 -1.27 -11.18
N ASN A 77 -2.72 -0.37 -10.62
CA ASN A 77 -2.24 0.61 -9.65
C ASN A 77 -1.76 -0.05 -8.35
N PHE A 78 -2.44 -1.08 -7.89
CA PHE A 78 -2.08 -1.82 -6.68
C PHE A 78 -0.72 -2.51 -6.83
N VAL A 79 -0.50 -3.23 -7.95
CA VAL A 79 0.78 -3.89 -8.23
C VAL A 79 1.92 -2.86 -8.25
N LEU A 80 1.78 -1.78 -9.01
CA LEU A 80 2.80 -0.73 -9.08
C LEU A 80 3.05 -0.06 -7.73
N SER A 81 2.00 0.16 -6.94
CA SER A 81 2.10 0.76 -5.60
C SER A 81 2.81 -0.18 -4.62
N MET A 82 2.56 -1.49 -4.72
CA MET A 82 3.23 -2.49 -3.88
C MET A 82 4.72 -2.55 -4.16
N ASP A 83 5.12 -2.63 -5.43
CA ASP A 83 6.54 -2.63 -5.83
C ASP A 83 7.24 -1.35 -5.32
N THR A 84 6.58 -0.20 -5.47
CA THR A 84 7.10 1.09 -5.00
C THR A 84 7.22 1.15 -3.47
N LEU A 85 6.25 0.60 -2.73
CA LEU A 85 6.28 0.54 -1.28
C LEU A 85 7.44 -0.34 -0.80
N GLU A 86 7.61 -1.50 -1.42
CA GLU A 86 8.68 -2.43 -1.09
C GLU A 86 10.04 -1.77 -1.28
N GLU A 87 10.27 -1.12 -2.42
CA GLU A 87 11.51 -0.38 -2.69
C GLU A 87 11.75 0.73 -1.64
N LYS A 88 10.71 1.46 -1.25
CA LYS A 88 10.81 2.50 -0.21
C LYS A 88 11.13 1.92 1.17
N ILE A 89 10.55 0.77 1.52
CA ILE A 89 10.84 0.07 2.77
C ILE A 89 12.29 -0.40 2.78
N THR A 90 12.76 -1.06 1.72
CA THR A 90 14.16 -1.50 1.60
C THR A 90 15.12 -0.34 1.76
N LYS A 91 14.86 0.82 1.13
CA LYS A 91 15.67 2.03 1.32
C LYS A 91 15.70 2.50 2.78
N LEU A 92 14.57 2.44 3.49
CA LEU A 92 14.52 2.78 4.91
C LEU A 92 15.28 1.78 5.77
N GLU A 93 15.27 0.50 5.41
CA GLU A 93 16.05 -0.56 6.05
C GLU A 93 17.56 -0.45 5.80
N GLU A 94 17.97 0.19 4.70
CA GLU A 94 19.36 0.47 4.38
C GLU A 94 19.86 1.79 5.01
N LYS A 95 18.96 2.69 5.42
CA LYS A 95 19.37 3.98 6.01
C LYS A 95 20.29 3.81 7.22
N GLU A 96 21.28 4.71 7.26
CA GLU A 96 22.30 4.75 8.30
C GLU A 96 21.68 4.90 9.70
N LYS A 97 22.38 4.30 10.66
CA LYS A 97 22.11 4.45 12.08
C LYS A 97 22.69 5.77 12.57
N ILE A 98 22.04 6.39 13.54
CA ILE A 98 22.50 7.64 14.12
C ILE A 98 23.81 7.37 14.87
N LYS A 99 24.87 8.10 14.48
CA LYS A 99 26.16 8.07 15.16
C LYS A 99 26.26 9.20 16.20
N VAL A 100 26.99 8.94 17.29
CA VAL A 100 27.30 9.90 18.37
C VAL A 100 28.76 10.32 18.26
#